data_AF-A0A024VYW6-F1
#
_entry.id   AF-A0A024VYW6-F1
#
_cell.length_a   1.000
_cell.length_b   1.000
_cell.length_c   1.000
_cell.angle_alpha   90.00
_cell.angle_beta   90.00
_cell.angle_gamma   90.00
#
_symmetry.space_group_name_H-M   'P 1'
#
loop_
_entity.id
_entity.type
_entity.pdbx_description
1 polymer ?
#
loop_
_entity_poly.entity_id
_entity_poly.type
_entity_poly.pdbx_seq_one_letter_code
_entity_poly.pdbx_strand_id
1 'polypeptide(L)'
;MDKSLAEKVEKCCLRCGCSLGGVAASVGIFGAVAVNEMTKAALLAAPQKGIVAGIEAGVKAAITEIISKSAFDKLKSVPWTNFINGSNYNRVDGLFDAFMAFVKSKGETCVSPSETLNRSCNGILTNKTYWLGRAAEAGKNAATSTTKSVEEAEIAAANAKSTYLYSAIGYSVLTILIIVLVMLIIYLILRYRRKKKMKKKDQYTKLLNQ
;
A
#
# COMPACT_ATOMS: atom_id res chain seq x y z
N MET A 1 -29.30 -44.92 -35.14
CA MET A 1 -29.42 -43.44 -35.25
C MET A 1 -28.21 -42.82 -34.57
N ASP A 2 -27.06 -42.87 -35.24
CA ASP A 2 -25.84 -42.28 -34.73
C ASP A 2 -25.92 -40.76 -34.88
N LYS A 3 -26.24 -40.09 -33.77
CA LYS A 3 -26.07 -38.64 -33.68
C LYS A 3 -24.63 -38.34 -34.04
N SER A 4 -24.46 -37.55 -35.11
CA SER A 4 -23.13 -37.19 -35.58
C SER A 4 -22.32 -36.58 -34.43
N LEU A 5 -21.01 -36.85 -34.40
CA LEU A 5 -20.09 -36.27 -33.41
C LEU A 5 -20.29 -34.76 -33.23
N ALA A 6 -20.67 -34.05 -34.30
CA ALA A 6 -20.97 -32.62 -34.30
C ALA A 6 -22.18 -32.22 -33.42
N GLU A 7 -23.23 -33.03 -33.36
CA GLU A 7 -24.45 -32.73 -32.56
C GLU A 7 -24.17 -32.90 -31.06
N LYS A 8 -23.26 -33.83 -30.70
CA LYS A 8 -22.75 -33.98 -29.33
C LYS A 8 -21.85 -32.81 -28.93
N VAL A 9 -21.01 -32.34 -29.85
CA VAL A 9 -20.13 -31.17 -29.63
C VAL A 9 -20.95 -29.87 -29.48
N GLU A 10 -22.00 -29.68 -30.29
CA GLU A 10 -22.90 -28.50 -30.23
C GLU A 10 -23.70 -28.45 -28.90
N LYS A 11 -24.15 -29.61 -28.41
CA LYS A 11 -24.84 -29.73 -27.11
C LYS A 11 -23.89 -29.58 -25.92
N CYS A 12 -22.65 -30.03 -26.04
CA CYS A 12 -21.59 -29.78 -25.06
C CYS A 12 -21.23 -28.29 -25.01
N CYS A 13 -21.12 -27.64 -26.17
CA CYS A 13 -20.81 -26.21 -26.30
C CYS A 13 -21.89 -25.31 -25.67
N LEU A 14 -23.18 -25.63 -25.84
CA LEU A 14 -24.27 -24.90 -25.17
C LEU A 14 -24.23 -25.07 -23.64
N ARG A 15 -23.88 -26.27 -23.16
CA ARG A 15 -23.79 -26.57 -21.72
C ARG A 15 -22.57 -25.91 -21.08
N CYS A 16 -21.43 -25.91 -21.77
CA CYS A 16 -20.20 -25.26 -21.33
C CYS A 16 -20.31 -23.73 -21.35
N GLY A 17 -21.04 -23.15 -22.32
CA GLY A 17 -21.25 -21.70 -22.39
C GLY A 17 -22.00 -21.13 -21.17
N CYS A 18 -23.01 -21.85 -20.66
CA CYS A 18 -23.72 -21.45 -19.44
C CYS A 18 -22.85 -21.53 -18.18
N SER A 19 -21.96 -22.53 -18.08
CA SER A 19 -21.03 -22.65 -16.95
C SER A 19 -19.88 -21.64 -17.01
N LEU A 20 -19.34 -21.34 -18.20
CA LEU A 20 -18.26 -20.35 -18.37
C LEU A 20 -18.74 -18.91 -18.15
N GLY A 21 -19.99 -18.59 -18.51
CA GLY A 21 -20.58 -17.26 -18.24
C GLY A 21 -20.75 -16.95 -16.75
N GLY A 22 -21.10 -17.94 -15.92
CA GLY A 22 -21.24 -17.76 -14.47
C GLY A 22 -19.89 -17.61 -13.75
N VAL A 23 -18.85 -18.31 -14.20
CA VAL A 23 -17.49 -18.18 -13.64
C VAL A 23 -16.85 -16.84 -14.04
N ALA A 24 -17.10 -16.34 -15.26
CA ALA A 24 -16.59 -15.04 -15.69
C ALA A 24 -17.21 -13.87 -14.91
N ALA A 25 -18.53 -13.90 -14.66
CA ALA A 25 -19.21 -12.88 -13.87
C ALA A 25 -18.76 -12.88 -12.40
N SER A 26 -18.53 -14.05 -11.82
CA SER A 26 -18.07 -14.17 -10.43
C SER A 26 -16.63 -13.70 -10.26
N VAL A 27 -15.69 -14.12 -11.10
CA VAL A 27 -14.26 -13.71 -10.98
C VAL A 27 -14.08 -12.20 -11.23
N GLY A 28 -14.84 -11.61 -12.16
CA GLY A 28 -14.77 -10.18 -12.44
C GLY A 28 -15.35 -9.30 -11.33
N ILE A 29 -16.48 -9.70 -10.75
CA ILE A 29 -17.18 -8.90 -9.71
C ILE A 29 -16.53 -9.12 -8.34
N PHE A 30 -16.33 -10.36 -7.91
CA PHE A 30 -15.76 -10.63 -6.58
C PHE A 30 -14.28 -10.26 -6.49
N GLY A 31 -13.51 -10.43 -7.57
CA GLY A 31 -12.11 -10.01 -7.63
C GLY A 31 -11.95 -8.49 -7.50
N ALA A 32 -12.75 -7.70 -8.24
CA ALA A 32 -12.70 -6.24 -8.17
C ALA A 32 -13.15 -5.70 -6.81
N VAL A 33 -14.17 -6.30 -6.19
CA VAL A 33 -14.66 -5.90 -4.85
C VAL A 33 -13.61 -6.19 -3.78
N ALA A 34 -13.00 -7.38 -3.78
CA ALA A 34 -11.96 -7.74 -2.81
C ALA A 34 -10.71 -6.85 -2.91
N VAL A 35 -10.28 -6.51 -4.13
CA VAL A 35 -9.16 -5.57 -4.36
C VAL A 35 -9.50 -4.19 -3.82
N ASN A 36 -10.72 -3.70 -4.06
CA ASN A 36 -11.17 -2.37 -3.63
C ASN A 36 -11.32 -2.25 -2.10
N GLU A 37 -11.74 -3.32 -1.42
CA GLU A 37 -11.78 -3.34 0.05
C GLU A 37 -10.37 -3.43 0.65
N MET A 38 -9.47 -4.21 0.05
CA MET A 38 -8.07 -4.29 0.49
C MET A 38 -7.35 -2.95 0.33
N THR A 39 -7.55 -2.22 -0.77
CA THR A 39 -6.97 -0.86 -0.93
C THR A 39 -7.53 0.12 0.07
N LYS A 40 -8.84 0.08 0.37
CA LYS A 40 -9.44 0.92 1.40
C LYS A 40 -8.85 0.63 2.78
N ALA A 41 -8.69 -0.64 3.15
CA ALA A 41 -8.08 -1.03 4.41
C ALA A 41 -6.61 -0.57 4.50
N ALA A 42 -5.84 -0.71 3.42
CA ALA A 42 -4.46 -0.22 3.36
C ALA A 42 -4.37 1.31 3.47
N LEU A 43 -5.26 2.04 2.80
CA LEU A 43 -5.38 3.50 2.90
C LEU A 43 -5.76 3.98 4.30
N LEU A 44 -6.52 3.20 5.06
CA LEU A 44 -6.86 3.51 6.45
C LEU A 44 -5.71 3.22 7.42
N ALA A 45 -4.84 2.25 7.11
CA ALA A 45 -3.70 1.88 7.94
C ALA A 45 -2.42 2.70 7.69
N ALA A 46 -2.26 3.24 6.47
CA ALA A 46 -1.09 4.04 6.07
C ALA A 46 -0.85 5.28 6.97
N PRO A 47 -1.86 6.08 7.35
CA PRO A 47 -1.67 7.23 8.22
C PRO A 47 -1.12 6.85 9.60
N GLN A 48 -1.57 5.72 10.17
CA GLN A 48 -1.10 5.27 11.49
C GLN A 48 0.36 4.85 11.46
N LYS A 49 0.77 4.08 10.44
CA LYS A 49 2.17 3.72 10.24
C LYS A 49 3.05 4.95 10.02
N GLY A 50 2.57 5.90 9.22
CA GLY A 50 3.24 7.18 8.99
C GLY A 50 3.47 7.95 10.29
N ILE A 51 2.44 8.08 11.14
CA ILE A 51 2.54 8.79 12.41
C ILE A 51 3.55 8.14 13.36
N VAL A 52 3.53 6.80 13.48
CA VAL A 52 4.47 6.08 14.36
C VAL A 52 5.91 6.27 13.90
N ALA A 53 6.18 6.04 12.61
CA ALA A 53 7.52 6.24 12.02
C ALA A 53 7.96 7.71 12.09
N GLY A 54 7.03 8.63 11.87
CA GLY A 54 7.24 10.07 12.02
C GLY A 54 7.67 10.46 13.42
N ILE A 55 6.96 9.99 14.45
CA ILE A 55 7.31 10.25 15.85
C ILE A 55 8.70 9.70 16.17
N GLU A 56 9.02 8.47 15.75
CA GLU A 56 10.34 7.87 15.98
C GLU A 56 11.46 8.68 15.34
N ALA A 57 11.29 9.06 14.06
CA ALA A 57 12.24 9.89 13.34
C ALA A 57 12.39 11.28 13.97
N GLY A 58 11.28 11.89 14.41
CA GLY A 58 11.28 13.19 15.07
C GLY A 58 12.00 13.17 16.41
N VAL A 59 11.74 12.17 17.26
CA VAL A 59 12.45 11.97 18.53
C VAL A 59 13.95 11.81 18.28
N LYS A 60 14.32 10.95 17.32
CA LYS A 60 15.72 10.72 16.97
C LYS A 60 16.43 12.00 16.48
N ALA A 61 15.79 12.76 15.61
CA ALA A 61 16.34 14.02 15.09
C ALA A 61 16.52 15.07 16.19
N ALA A 62 15.51 15.23 17.06
CA ALA A 62 15.60 16.15 18.20
C ALA A 62 16.76 15.79 19.14
N ILE A 63 16.90 14.51 19.50
CA ILE A 63 18.00 14.02 20.34
C ILE A 63 19.35 14.30 19.68
N THR A 64 19.49 13.99 18.39
CA THR A 64 20.73 14.19 17.62
C THR A 64 21.16 15.66 17.63
N GLU A 65 20.22 16.59 17.44
CA GLU A 65 20.48 18.03 17.48
C GLU A 65 20.79 18.57 18.89
N ILE A 66 20.25 17.95 19.95
CA ILE A 66 20.61 18.32 21.32
C ILE A 66 22.06 17.93 21.60
N ILE A 67 22.43 16.68 21.32
CA ILE A 67 23.74 16.14 21.67
C ILE A 67 24.87 16.60 20.73
N SER A 68 24.54 17.20 19.59
CA SER A 68 25.52 17.83 18.69
C SER A 68 26.09 19.13 19.25
N LYS A 69 25.39 19.76 20.19
CA LYS A 69 25.79 21.02 20.81
C LYS A 69 26.85 20.77 21.88
N SER A 70 27.91 21.58 21.86
CA SER A 70 29.02 21.46 22.82
C SER A 70 28.62 21.65 24.29
N ALA A 71 27.47 22.27 24.55
CA ALA A 71 26.90 22.33 25.89
C ALA A 71 26.44 20.97 26.44
N PHE A 72 26.22 19.98 25.58
CA PHE A 72 25.72 18.64 25.93
C PHE A 72 26.77 17.54 25.69
N ASP A 73 28.04 17.88 25.45
CA ASP A 73 29.10 16.91 25.16
C ASP A 73 29.23 15.84 26.24
N LYS A 74 29.16 16.24 27.52
CA LYS A 74 29.22 15.33 28.67
C LYS A 74 27.94 14.48 28.85
N LEU A 75 26.89 14.76 28.07
CA LEU A 75 25.57 14.12 28.17
C LEU A 75 25.21 13.26 26.94
N LYS A 76 26.17 12.99 26.05
CA LYS A 76 25.97 12.16 24.85
C LYS A 76 25.56 10.72 25.16
N SER A 77 26.01 10.18 26.29
CA SER A 77 25.71 8.80 26.73
C SER A 77 24.38 8.66 27.47
N VAL A 78 23.66 9.75 27.71
CA VAL A 78 22.36 9.71 28.39
C VAL A 78 21.33 9.03 27.50
N PRO A 79 20.51 8.09 28.03
CA PRO A 79 19.41 7.49 27.29
C PRO A 79 18.25 8.49 27.17
N TRP A 80 18.41 9.49 26.29
CA TRP A 80 17.47 10.59 26.11
C TRP A 80 16.06 10.13 25.72
N THR A 81 15.92 8.94 25.13
CA THR A 81 14.63 8.31 24.81
C THR A 81 13.75 8.04 26.03
N ASN A 82 14.32 8.00 27.24
CA ASN A 82 13.55 7.87 28.48
C ASN A 82 12.82 9.17 28.86
N PHE A 83 13.26 10.31 28.30
CA PHE A 83 12.76 11.65 28.63
C PHE A 83 12.09 12.32 27.44
N ILE A 84 12.59 12.06 26.23
CA ILE A 84 12.10 12.63 24.96
C ILE A 84 11.31 11.56 24.21
N ASN A 85 10.06 11.86 23.91
CA ASN A 85 9.12 10.97 23.23
C ASN A 85 8.14 11.78 22.37
N GLY A 86 7.16 11.09 21.77
CA GLY A 86 6.16 11.69 20.87
C GLY A 86 5.36 12.87 21.43
N SER A 87 5.30 13.03 22.76
CA SER A 87 4.57 14.14 23.39
C SER A 87 5.36 15.46 23.43
N ASN A 88 6.69 15.43 23.32
CA ASN A 88 7.53 16.58 23.69
C ASN A 88 8.67 16.91 22.70
N TYR A 89 9.02 16.01 21.79
CA TYR A 89 10.17 16.14 20.88
C TYR A 89 10.17 17.37 19.96
N ASN A 90 8.99 17.92 19.64
CA ASN A 90 8.80 18.97 18.64
C ASN A 90 8.54 20.36 19.23
N ARG A 91 8.72 20.54 20.54
CA ARG A 91 8.47 21.80 21.24
C ARG A 91 9.66 22.17 22.12
N VAL A 92 10.06 23.44 22.08
CA VAL A 92 11.14 23.96 22.94
C VAL A 92 10.84 23.70 24.41
N ASP A 93 9.60 23.99 24.84
CA ASP A 93 9.17 23.75 26.23
C ASP A 93 9.14 22.27 26.58
N GLY A 94 8.68 21.42 25.65
CA GLY A 94 8.68 19.97 25.86
C GLY A 94 10.09 19.39 26.03
N LEU A 95 11.04 19.85 25.22
CA LEU A 95 12.45 19.47 25.34
C LEU A 95 13.09 20.03 26.62
N PHE A 96 12.70 21.23 27.04
CA PHE A 96 13.13 21.83 28.30
C PHE A 96 12.65 21.00 29.50
N ASP A 97 11.37 20.63 29.53
CA ASP A 97 10.78 19.80 30.57
C ASP A 97 11.45 18.42 30.63
N ALA A 98 11.72 17.81 29.46
CA ALA A 98 12.46 16.55 29.37
C ALA A 98 13.87 16.67 29.95
N PHE A 99 14.58 17.76 29.65
CA PHE A 99 15.89 18.02 30.23
C PHE A 99 15.82 18.20 31.76
N MET A 100 14.84 18.97 32.26
CA MET A 100 14.67 19.18 33.70
C MET A 100 14.28 17.89 34.43
N ALA A 101 13.47 17.03 33.80
CA ALA A 101 13.16 15.70 34.31
C ALA A 101 14.42 14.83 34.41
N PHE A 102 15.32 14.89 33.42
CA PHE A 102 16.61 14.23 33.48
C PHE A 102 17.49 14.76 34.62
N VAL A 103 17.62 16.07 34.78
CA VAL A 103 18.38 16.68 35.89
C VAL A 103 17.82 16.24 37.24
N LYS A 104 16.50 16.25 37.39
CA LYS A 104 15.82 15.76 38.60
C LYS A 104 16.05 14.27 38.85
N SER A 105 16.11 13.44 37.80
CA SER A 105 16.40 12.01 37.93
C SER A 105 17.80 11.72 38.49
N LYS A 106 18.73 12.68 38.40
CA LYS A 106 20.05 12.64 39.03
C LYS A 106 20.07 13.15 40.47
N GLY A 107 18.93 13.61 40.99
CA GLY A 107 18.84 14.26 42.29
C GLY A 107 19.42 15.68 42.30
N GLU A 108 19.59 16.28 41.11
CA GLU A 108 20.21 17.60 40.96
C GLU A 108 19.17 18.68 40.60
N THR A 109 19.61 19.94 40.65
CA THR A 109 18.86 21.08 40.12
C THR A 109 19.80 21.95 39.27
N CYS A 110 19.24 22.71 38.33
CA CYS A 110 20.03 23.68 37.58
C CYS A 110 20.38 24.96 38.36
N VAL A 111 20.00 25.08 39.64
CA VAL A 111 20.40 26.18 40.53
C VAL A 111 21.83 25.96 41.05
N SER A 112 22.18 24.70 41.33
CA SER A 112 23.50 24.28 41.79
C SER A 112 23.94 22.99 41.06
N PRO A 113 24.12 23.05 39.73
CA PRO A 113 24.39 21.86 38.93
C PRO A 113 25.81 21.32 39.15
N SER A 114 25.98 20.00 39.07
CA SER A 114 27.29 19.36 39.00
C SER A 114 28.11 19.86 37.82
N GLU A 115 29.43 19.63 37.86
CA GLU A 115 30.33 20.00 36.76
C GLU A 115 29.94 19.36 35.41
N THR A 116 29.22 18.25 35.44
CA THR A 116 28.69 17.56 34.26
C THR A 116 27.51 18.32 33.63
N LEU A 117 26.64 18.89 34.46
CA LEU A 117 25.41 19.58 34.03
C LEU A 117 25.57 21.10 33.91
N ASN A 118 26.61 21.69 34.52
CA ASN A 118 26.77 23.13 34.65
C ASN A 118 26.63 23.87 33.31
N ARG A 119 27.31 23.39 32.26
CA ARG A 119 27.25 24.02 30.93
C ARG A 119 25.86 23.92 30.30
N SER A 120 25.22 22.76 30.37
CA SER A 120 23.89 22.53 29.80
C SER A 120 22.82 23.32 30.55
N CYS A 121 22.85 23.29 31.88
CA CYS A 121 21.93 24.04 32.75
C CYS A 121 22.04 25.56 32.53
N ASN A 122 23.26 26.12 32.57
CA ASN A 122 23.44 27.56 32.35
C ASN A 122 22.98 27.97 30.95
N GLY A 123 23.30 27.18 29.92
CA GLY A 123 22.85 27.46 28.56
C GLY A 123 21.33 27.47 28.45
N ILE A 124 20.69 26.39 28.90
CA ILE A 124 19.24 26.23 28.83
C ILE A 124 18.49 27.32 29.62
N LEU A 125 18.91 27.61 30.87
CA LEU A 125 18.25 28.64 31.69
C LEU A 125 18.42 30.04 31.13
N THR A 126 19.56 30.32 30.48
CA THR A 126 19.80 31.62 29.86
C THR A 126 18.94 31.83 28.61
N ASN A 127 18.88 30.82 27.73
CA ASN A 127 18.12 30.95 26.49
C ASN A 127 17.70 29.57 25.92
N LYS A 128 16.64 28.98 26.48
CA LYS A 128 16.13 27.68 26.03
C LYS A 128 15.82 27.63 24.54
N THR A 129 15.34 28.71 23.94
CA THR A 129 15.00 28.76 22.51
C THR A 129 16.25 28.67 21.64
N TYR A 130 17.35 29.34 21.99
CA TYR A 130 18.61 29.23 21.27
C TYR A 130 19.17 27.80 21.32
N TRP A 131 19.10 27.17 22.49
CA TRP A 131 19.67 25.83 22.69
C TRP A 131 18.79 24.72 22.12
N LEU A 132 17.47 24.79 22.31
CA LEU A 132 16.54 23.71 21.98
C LEU A 132 15.69 23.99 20.72
N GLY A 133 15.64 25.23 20.23
CA GLY A 133 14.82 25.61 19.06
C GLY A 133 15.16 24.81 17.81
N ARG A 134 16.46 24.70 17.49
CA ARG A 134 16.90 23.87 16.35
C ARG A 134 16.56 22.40 16.52
N ALA A 135 16.63 21.87 17.74
CA ALA A 135 16.27 20.49 18.02
C ALA A 135 14.76 20.23 17.88
N ALA A 136 13.93 21.13 18.40
CA ALA A 136 12.47 21.06 18.26
C ALA A 136 12.05 21.13 16.78
N GLU A 137 12.68 22.04 16.03
CA GLU A 137 12.42 22.21 14.58
C GLU A 137 12.89 20.98 13.78
N ALA A 138 14.08 20.46 14.05
CA ALA A 138 14.57 19.23 13.42
C ALA A 138 13.65 18.04 13.73
N GLY A 139 13.18 17.92 14.97
CA GLY A 139 12.21 16.91 15.37
C GLY A 139 10.91 17.03 14.57
N LYS A 140 10.33 18.24 14.52
CA LYS A 140 9.11 18.52 13.76
C LYS A 140 9.26 18.20 12.26
N ASN A 141 10.37 18.61 11.66
CA ASN A 141 10.62 18.43 10.23
C ASN A 141 10.86 16.97 9.88
N ALA A 142 11.65 16.25 10.68
CA ALA A 142 11.87 14.82 10.49
C ALA A 142 10.57 14.03 10.65
N ALA A 143 9.74 14.37 11.64
CA ALA A 143 8.45 13.73 11.82
C ALA A 143 7.50 13.97 10.65
N THR A 144 7.38 15.22 10.19
CA THR A 144 6.51 15.60 9.07
C THR A 144 6.97 14.92 7.77
N SER A 145 8.27 14.98 7.48
CA SER A 145 8.85 14.39 6.26
C SER A 145 8.72 12.86 6.26
N THR A 146 9.01 12.20 7.38
CA THR A 146 8.92 10.73 7.48
C THR A 146 7.47 10.26 7.44
N THR A 147 6.55 10.96 8.12
CA THR A 147 5.11 10.64 8.06
C THR A 147 4.63 10.64 6.62
N LYS A 148 4.92 11.73 5.89
CA LYS A 148 4.54 11.87 4.47
C LYS A 148 5.17 10.78 3.60
N SER A 149 6.47 10.54 3.76
CA SER A 149 7.19 9.53 2.96
C SER A 149 6.65 8.12 3.19
N VAL A 150 6.34 7.75 4.43
CA VAL A 150 5.80 6.43 4.78
C VAL A 150 4.37 6.28 4.28
N GLU A 151 3.54 7.32 4.43
CA GLU A 151 2.18 7.32 3.91
C GLU A 151 2.16 7.15 2.38
N GLU A 152 2.98 7.92 1.65
CA GLU A 152 3.13 7.80 0.20
C GLU A 152 3.63 6.40 -0.21
N ALA A 153 4.60 5.84 0.52
CA ALA A 153 5.14 4.51 0.25
C ALA A 153 4.10 3.40 0.48
N GLU A 154 3.31 3.48 1.55
CA GLU A 154 2.25 2.50 1.85
C GLU A 154 1.10 2.59 0.82
N ILE A 155 0.71 3.80 0.41
CA ILE A 155 -0.28 4.01 -0.66
C ILE A 155 0.25 3.46 -1.99
N ALA A 156 1.50 3.75 -2.33
CA ALA A 156 2.13 3.23 -3.54
C ALA A 156 2.20 1.69 -3.52
N ALA A 157 2.55 1.08 -2.39
CA ALA A 157 2.58 -0.36 -2.22
C ALA A 157 1.18 -0.99 -2.35
N ALA A 158 0.14 -0.35 -1.80
CA ALA A 158 -1.24 -0.79 -1.97
C ALA A 158 -1.69 -0.74 -3.43
N ASN A 159 -1.39 0.37 -4.13
CA ASN A 159 -1.71 0.54 -5.55
C ASN A 159 -0.93 -0.43 -6.46
N ALA A 160 0.32 -0.73 -6.13
CA ALA A 160 1.13 -1.71 -6.86
C ALA A 160 0.53 -3.12 -6.75
N LYS A 161 0.12 -3.53 -5.54
CA LYS A 161 -0.57 -4.81 -5.32
C LYS A 161 -1.89 -4.89 -6.10
N SER A 162 -2.67 -3.81 -6.10
CA SER A 162 -3.91 -3.75 -6.89
C SER A 162 -3.65 -3.85 -8.38
N THR A 163 -2.65 -3.13 -8.91
CA THR A 163 -2.28 -3.20 -10.32
C THR A 163 -1.92 -4.63 -10.75
N TYR A 164 -1.17 -5.36 -9.91
CA TYR A 164 -0.86 -6.76 -10.16
C TYR A 164 -2.12 -7.63 -10.23
N LEU A 165 -3.06 -7.44 -9.29
CA LEU A 165 -4.33 -8.17 -9.26
C LEU A 165 -5.23 -7.82 -10.46
N TYR A 166 -5.31 -6.54 -10.84
CA TYR A 166 -6.02 -6.11 -12.04
C TYR A 166 -5.39 -6.66 -13.32
N SER A 167 -4.06 -6.74 -13.40
CA SER A 167 -3.36 -7.35 -14.52
C SER A 167 -3.69 -8.85 -14.63
N ALA A 168 -3.67 -9.58 -13.52
CA ALA A 168 -4.09 -10.98 -13.48
C ALA A 168 -5.55 -11.19 -13.92
N ILE A 169 -6.47 -10.31 -13.46
CA ILE A 169 -7.86 -10.31 -13.91
C ILE A 169 -7.94 -10.02 -15.42
N GLY A 170 -7.18 -9.04 -15.91
CA GLY A 170 -7.10 -8.68 -17.33
C GLY A 170 -6.65 -9.83 -18.23
N TYR A 171 -5.59 -10.55 -17.85
CA TYR A 171 -5.14 -11.73 -18.58
C TYR A 171 -6.17 -12.87 -18.57
N SER A 172 -6.86 -13.08 -17.46
CA SER A 172 -7.96 -14.05 -17.38
C SER A 172 -9.09 -13.69 -18.35
N VAL A 173 -9.52 -12.43 -18.39
CA VAL A 173 -10.57 -11.96 -19.32
C VAL A 173 -10.12 -12.05 -20.78
N LEU A 174 -8.89 -11.63 -21.10
CA LEU A 174 -8.32 -11.72 -22.44
C LEU A 174 -8.28 -13.17 -22.94
N THR A 175 -7.91 -14.11 -22.07
CA THR A 175 -7.85 -15.54 -22.39
C THR A 175 -9.25 -16.08 -22.71
N ILE A 176 -10.26 -15.70 -21.93
CA ILE A 176 -11.66 -16.07 -22.19
C ILE A 176 -12.12 -15.52 -23.55
N LEU A 177 -11.80 -14.27 -23.88
CA LEU A 177 -12.17 -13.65 -25.17
C LEU A 177 -11.54 -14.39 -26.36
N ILE A 178 -10.27 -14.81 -26.25
CA ILE A 178 -9.58 -15.58 -27.30
C ILE A 178 -10.27 -16.95 -27.50
N ILE A 179 -10.62 -17.66 -26.42
CA ILE A 179 -11.34 -18.95 -26.50
C ILE A 179 -12.69 -18.76 -27.19
N VAL A 180 -13.46 -17.73 -26.82
CA VAL A 180 -14.77 -17.44 -27.43
C VAL A 180 -14.63 -17.09 -28.92
N LEU A 181 -13.61 -16.32 -29.31
CA LEU A 181 -13.32 -15.99 -30.71
C LEU A 181 -13.01 -17.24 -31.54
N VAL A 182 -12.14 -18.14 -31.06
CA VAL A 182 -11.80 -19.40 -31.75
C VAL A 182 -13.05 -20.26 -31.93
N MET A 183 -13.88 -20.38 -30.88
CA MET A 183 -15.14 -21.12 -30.94
C MET A 183 -16.12 -20.54 -31.97
N LEU A 184 -16.23 -19.21 -32.05
CA LEU A 184 -17.04 -18.52 -33.07
C LEU A 184 -16.55 -18.79 -34.49
N ILE A 185 -15.23 -18.74 -34.73
CA ILE A 185 -14.65 -19.00 -36.06
C ILE A 185 -14.95 -20.45 -36.49
N ILE A 186 -14.67 -21.43 -35.62
CA ILE A 186 -14.95 -22.85 -35.89
C ILE A 186 -16.45 -23.04 -36.15
N TYR A 187 -17.31 -22.43 -35.33
CA TYR A 187 -18.76 -22.48 -35.50
C TYR A 187 -19.21 -21.91 -36.85
N LEU A 188 -18.69 -20.75 -37.26
CA LEU A 188 -19.01 -20.14 -38.55
C LEU A 188 -18.56 -21.01 -39.72
N ILE A 189 -17.37 -21.61 -39.67
CA ILE A 189 -16.88 -22.56 -40.69
C ILE A 189 -17.80 -23.77 -40.78
N LEU A 190 -18.14 -24.39 -39.65
CA LEU A 190 -19.04 -25.56 -39.60
C LEU A 190 -20.45 -25.22 -40.10
N ARG A 191 -20.99 -24.07 -39.71
CA ARG A 191 -22.31 -23.58 -40.14
C ARG A 191 -22.33 -23.32 -41.65
N TYR A 192 -21.28 -22.69 -42.18
CA TYR A 192 -21.12 -22.45 -43.60
C TYR A 192 -21.07 -23.77 -44.38
N ARG A 193 -20.28 -24.75 -43.92
CA ARG A 193 -20.22 -26.10 -44.51
C ARG A 193 -21.58 -26.80 -44.50
N ARG A 194 -22.35 -26.70 -43.42
CA ARG A 194 -23.72 -27.27 -43.31
C ARG A 194 -24.66 -26.65 -44.36
N LYS A 195 -24.70 -25.31 -44.45
CA LYS A 195 -25.53 -24.63 -45.47
C LYS A 195 -25.15 -25.00 -46.91
N LYS A 196 -23.85 -25.12 -47.20
CA LYS A 196 -23.39 -25.52 -48.55
C LYS A 196 -23.79 -26.97 -48.89
N LYS A 197 -23.70 -27.90 -47.92
CA LYS A 197 -24.18 -29.28 -48.12
C LYS A 197 -25.68 -29.34 -48.38
N MET A 198 -26.49 -28.56 -47.66
CA MET A 198 -27.95 -28.52 -47.84
C MET A 198 -28.33 -28.01 -49.24
N LYS A 199 -27.74 -26.89 -49.68
CA LYS A 199 -27.99 -26.35 -51.04
C LYS A 199 -27.63 -27.33 -52.16
N LYS A 200 -26.54 -28.08 -51.99
CA LYS A 200 -26.17 -29.14 -52.95
C LYS A 200 -27.22 -30.26 -52.98
N LYS A 201 -27.69 -30.72 -51.82
CA LYS A 201 -28.74 -31.74 -51.74
C LYS A 201 -30.02 -31.30 -52.46
N ASP A 202 -30.47 -30.06 -52.24
CA ASP A 202 -31.67 -29.51 -52.88
C ASP A 202 -31.57 -29.46 -54.41
N GLN A 203 -30.36 -29.22 -54.95
CA GLN A 203 -30.12 -29.29 -56.40
C GLN A 203 -30.21 -30.72 -56.92
N TYR A 204 -29.65 -31.70 -56.21
CA TYR A 204 -29.74 -33.11 -56.61
C TYR A 204 -31.16 -33.66 -56.55
N THR A 205 -31.96 -33.30 -55.53
CA THR A 205 -33.38 -33.72 -55.47
C THR A 205 -34.22 -33.11 -56.60
N LYS A 206 -33.90 -31.89 -57.06
CA LYS A 206 -34.58 -31.30 -58.21
C LYS A 206 -34.27 -32.04 -59.52
N LEU A 207 -33.03 -32.47 -59.73
CA LEU A 207 -32.62 -33.20 -60.94
C LEU A 207 -33.18 -34.63 -61.00
N LEU A 208 -33.42 -35.26 -59.85
CA LEU A 208 -33.94 -36.64 -59.76
C LEU A 208 -35.46 -36.75 -59.93
N ASN A 209 -36.18 -35.63 -59.82
CA ASN A 209 -37.64 -35.57 -59.95
C ASN A 209 -38.08 -35.04 -61.33
N GLN A 210 -37.16 -34.91 -62.29
CA GLN A 210 -37.43 -34.75 -63.72
C GLN A 210 -37.37 -36.12 -64.40
#